data_AF-A0A957N8R0-F1
#
_entry.id   AF-A0A957N8R0-F1
#
_cell.length_a   1.000
_cell.length_b   1.000
_cell.length_c   1.000
_cell.angle_alpha   90.00
_cell.angle_beta   90.00
_cell.angle_gamma   90.00
#
_symmetry.space_group_name_H-M   'P 1'
#
loop_
_entity.id
_entity.type
_entity.pdbx_description
1 polymer ?
#
loop_
_entity_poly.entity_id
_entity_poly.type
_entity_poly.pdbx_seq_one_letter_code
_entity_poly.pdbx_strand_id
1 'polypeptide(L)'
;LQRGKSGAVRMAMEAQVPILPVAVVNSPAVMKGFLRFPKPVVTVRFGAAFMPEGRPDDTEAVRRNTVRTMQSIAALLPPEMRGPYGEKAEAMTAEEEPADA
;
A
#
# COMPACT_ATOMS: atom_id res chain seq x y z
N LEU A 1 -0.37 7.89 -6.22
CA LEU A 1 0.67 6.90 -5.86
C LEU A 1 1.72 6.88 -6.98
N GLN A 2 3.01 6.84 -6.65
CA GLN A 2 4.11 6.72 -7.64
C GLN A 2 4.55 5.25 -7.78
N ARG A 3 5.44 4.94 -8.73
CA ARG A 3 6.01 3.59 -8.88
C ARG A 3 6.82 3.21 -7.64
N GLY A 4 6.61 1.99 -7.14
CA GLY A 4 7.30 1.45 -5.97
C GLY A 4 8.76 1.12 -6.26
N LYS A 5 9.64 1.35 -5.28
CA LYS A 5 11.02 0.85 -5.29
C LYS A 5 11.07 -0.49 -4.59
N SER A 6 11.90 -1.41 -5.09
CA SER A 6 11.99 -2.80 -4.62
C SER A 6 12.77 -2.98 -3.31
N GLY A 7 13.57 -2.00 -2.88
CA GLY A 7 14.47 -2.15 -1.74
C GLY A 7 13.77 -2.55 -0.43
N ALA A 8 12.60 -1.97 -0.14
CA ALA A 8 11.84 -2.31 1.07
C ALA A 8 11.36 -3.76 1.07
N VAL A 9 10.90 -4.25 -0.10
CA VAL A 9 10.45 -5.64 -0.26
C VAL A 9 11.62 -6.60 -0.12
N ARG A 10 12.76 -6.28 -0.74
CA ARG A 10 13.97 -7.11 -0.60
C ARG A 10 14.41 -7.23 0.85
N MET A 11 14.42 -6.12 1.62
CA MET A 11 14.76 -6.17 3.05
C MET A 11 13.77 -7.04 3.83
N ALA A 12 12.47 -6.95 3.54
CA ALA A 12 11.47 -7.79 4.19
C ALA A 12 11.68 -9.28 3.88
N MET A 13 12.03 -9.61 2.63
CA MET A 13 12.37 -10.98 2.23
C MET A 13 13.64 -11.50 2.91
N GLU A 14 14.70 -10.68 2.97
CA GLU A 14 15.96 -11.04 3.65
C GLU A 14 15.76 -11.26 5.15
N ALA A 15 14.94 -10.42 5.79
CA ALA A 15 14.63 -10.53 7.21
C ALA A 15 13.53 -11.57 7.52
N GLN A 16 12.90 -12.15 6.49
CA GLN A 16 11.78 -13.09 6.62
C GLN A 16 10.62 -12.54 7.47
N VAL A 17 10.26 -11.27 7.24
CA VAL A 17 9.19 -10.58 7.98
C VAL A 17 8.01 -10.23 7.07
N PRO A 18 6.79 -10.13 7.62
CA PRO A 18 5.62 -9.73 6.84
C PRO A 18 5.68 -8.25 6.45
N ILE A 19 5.04 -7.92 5.33
CA ILE A 19 4.84 -6.56 4.85
C ILE A 19 3.43 -6.12 5.21
N LEU A 20 3.31 -4.98 5.91
CA LEU A 20 2.03 -4.33 6.21
C LEU A 20 1.79 -3.14 5.27
N PRO A 21 0.82 -3.20 4.34
CA PRO A 21 0.46 -2.07 3.49
C PRO A 21 -0.23 -0.97 4.30
N VAL A 22 0.23 0.28 4.12
CA VAL A 22 -0.36 1.45 4.79
C VAL A 22 -0.55 2.58 3.79
N ALA A 23 -1.72 3.21 3.82
CA ALA A 23 -2.03 4.41 3.04
C ALA A 23 -2.32 5.59 3.97
N VAL A 24 -1.72 6.74 3.66
CA VAL A 24 -1.96 8.00 4.37
C VAL A 24 -2.59 8.99 3.39
N VAL A 25 -3.80 9.43 3.70
CA VAL A 25 -4.59 10.35 2.87
C VAL A 25 -4.64 11.72 3.54
N ASN A 26 -4.64 12.79 2.74
CA ASN A 26 -4.71 14.20 3.18
C ASN A 26 -3.49 14.71 3.98
N SER A 27 -2.34 14.04 3.94
CA SER A 27 -1.09 14.55 4.55
C SER A 27 -0.57 15.88 3.98
N PRO A 28 -0.73 16.25 2.69
CA PRO A 28 -0.20 17.51 2.16
C PRO A 28 -0.86 18.76 2.76
N ALA A 29 -2.10 18.64 3.23
CA ALA A 29 -2.83 19.74 3.86
C ALA A 29 -2.25 20.11 5.25
N VAL A 30 -1.67 19.15 5.95
CA VAL A 30 -1.02 19.36 7.26
C VAL A 30 0.30 20.13 7.11
N MET A 31 1.10 19.83 6.09
CA MET A 31 2.41 20.48 5.88
C MET A 31 2.29 21.95 5.43
N LYS A 32 1.22 22.34 4.74
CA LYS A 32 1.04 23.69 4.18
C LYS A 32 0.18 24.64 5.03
N GLY A 33 -0.44 24.15 6.10
CA GLY A 33 -1.49 24.90 6.78
C GLY A 33 -1.58 24.63 8.28
N PHE A 34 -0.53 24.96 9.03
CA PHE A 34 -0.64 24.99 10.50
C PHE A 34 -1.60 26.10 11.00
N LEU A 35 -1.92 27.09 10.14
CA LEU A 35 -2.77 28.26 10.47
C LEU A 35 -4.15 28.29 9.78
N ARG A 36 -4.58 27.23 9.06
CA ARG A 36 -5.88 27.24 8.36
C ARG A 36 -6.95 26.47 9.15
N PHE A 37 -8.05 27.14 9.43
CA PHE A 37 -9.28 26.53 9.94
C PHE A 37 -10.21 26.19 8.76
N PRO A 38 -10.84 25.00 8.73
CA PRO A 38 -10.75 23.91 9.72
C PRO A 38 -9.46 23.09 9.62
N LYS A 39 -9.07 22.44 10.73
CA LYS A 39 -7.87 21.60 10.82
C LYS A 39 -7.93 20.46 9.77
N PRO A 40 -6.84 20.23 9.02
CA PRO A 40 -6.78 19.10 8.08
C PRO A 40 -6.84 17.77 8.83
N VAL A 41 -7.77 16.90 8.43
CA VAL A 41 -7.91 15.53 8.95
C VAL A 41 -7.01 14.61 8.13
N VAL A 42 -6.08 13.92 8.80
CA VAL A 42 -5.27 12.86 8.19
C VAL A 42 -5.94 11.52 8.44
N THR A 43 -6.15 10.76 7.37
CA THR A 43 -6.69 9.41 7.45
C THR A 43 -5.57 8.42 7.17
N VAL A 44 -5.33 7.49 8.09
CA VAL A 44 -4.41 6.37 7.91
C VAL A 44 -5.23 5.09 7.77
N ARG A 45 -4.96 4.31 6.73
CA ARG A 45 -5.61 3.03 6.45
C ARG A 45 -4.55 1.94 6.42
N PHE A 46 -4.84 0.83 7.07
CA PHE A 46 -3.99 -0.35 7.14
C PHE A 46 -4.64 -1.48 6.36
N GLY A 47 -3.86 -2.18 5.54
CA GLY A 47 -4.31 -3.38 4.83
C GLY A 47 -3.89 -4.66 5.57
N ALA A 48 -4.24 -5.81 4.99
CA ALA A 48 -3.79 -7.10 5.48
C ALA A 48 -2.26 -7.27 5.33
N ALA A 49 -1.60 -7.72 6.39
CA ALA A 49 -0.19 -8.07 6.33
C ALA A 49 -0.01 -9.38 5.55
N PHE A 50 1.08 -9.48 4.78
CA PHE A 50 1.39 -10.71 4.04
C PHE A 50 2.88 -11.02 4.05
N MET A 51 3.21 -12.31 3.96
CA MET A 51 4.58 -12.77 3.79
C MET A 51 4.99 -12.67 2.32
N PRO A 52 6.12 -12.00 1.98
CA PRO A 52 6.60 -11.98 0.62
C PRO A 52 7.11 -13.37 0.20
N GLU A 53 6.83 -13.77 -1.04
CA GLU A 53 7.09 -15.12 -1.54
C GLU A 53 8.34 -15.18 -2.41
N GLY A 54 9.06 -16.31 -2.37
CA GLY A 54 10.28 -16.53 -3.17
C GLY A 54 11.54 -16.13 -2.43
N ARG A 55 12.63 -15.89 -3.17
CA ARG A 55 13.96 -15.62 -2.60
C ARG A 55 14.40 -14.18 -2.90
N PRO A 56 15.16 -13.53 -1.99
CA PRO A 56 15.59 -12.13 -2.17
C PRO A 56 16.59 -11.92 -3.31
N ASP A 57 17.29 -12.97 -3.74
CA ASP A 57 18.20 -12.99 -4.90
C ASP A 57 17.47 -13.16 -6.24
N ASP A 58 16.21 -13.60 -6.22
CA ASP A 58 15.35 -13.66 -7.40
C ASP A 58 14.74 -12.28 -7.68
N THR A 59 15.27 -11.61 -8.70
CA THR A 59 14.84 -10.26 -9.10
C THR A 59 13.36 -10.23 -9.51
N GLU A 60 12.86 -11.29 -10.12
CA GLU A 60 11.47 -11.38 -10.55
C GLU A 60 10.54 -11.60 -9.35
N ALA A 61 10.94 -12.41 -8.37
CA ALA A 61 10.23 -12.53 -7.10
C ALA A 61 10.17 -11.19 -6.35
N VAL A 62 11.29 -10.47 -6.24
CA VAL A 62 11.32 -9.15 -5.60
C VAL A 62 10.40 -8.16 -6.34
N ARG A 63 10.43 -8.16 -7.68
CA ARG A 63 9.57 -7.30 -8.50
C ARG A 63 8.09 -7.63 -8.30
N ARG A 64 7.71 -8.91 -8.35
CA ARG A 64 6.32 -9.37 -8.16
C ARG A 64 5.78 -8.97 -6.78
N ASN A 65 6.55 -9.20 -5.72
CA ASN A 65 6.17 -8.79 -4.37
C ASN A 65 6.08 -7.26 -4.24
N THR A 66 6.96 -6.51 -4.91
CA THR A 66 6.85 -5.03 -4.98
C THR A 66 5.54 -4.59 -5.62
N VAL A 67 5.13 -5.22 -6.72
CA VAL A 67 3.85 -4.91 -7.37
C VAL A 67 2.69 -5.27 -6.43
N ARG A 68 2.71 -6.44 -5.76
CA ARG A 68 1.69 -6.85 -4.78
C ARG A 68 1.55 -5.83 -3.63
N THR A 69 2.66 -5.38 -3.05
CA THR A 69 2.66 -4.35 -2.00
C THR A 69 2.01 -3.05 -2.49
N MET A 70 2.39 -2.59 -3.68
CA MET A 70 1.87 -1.34 -4.23
C MET A 70 0.39 -1.41 -4.62
N GLN A 71 -0.07 -2.56 -5.13
CA GLN A 71 -1.49 -2.82 -5.37
C GLN A 71 -2.30 -2.84 -4.06
N SER A 72 -1.73 -3.43 -3.01
CA SER A 72 -2.35 -3.42 -1.67
C SER A 72 -2.48 -2.00 -1.13
N ILE A 73 -1.46 -1.16 -1.28
CA ILE A 73 -1.54 0.26 -0.91
C ILE A 73 -2.57 1.00 -1.77
N ALA A 74 -2.64 0.71 -3.07
CA ALA A 74 -3.61 1.32 -3.97
C ALA A 74 -5.07 0.98 -3.61
N ALA A 75 -5.35 -0.24 -3.14
CA ALA A 75 -6.68 -0.63 -2.68
C ALA A 75 -7.16 0.21 -1.48
N LEU A 76 -6.23 0.64 -0.61
CA LEU A 76 -6.52 1.49 0.53
C LEU A 76 -6.76 2.96 0.15
N LEU A 77 -6.33 3.38 -1.04
CA LEU A 77 -6.42 4.76 -1.53
C LEU A 77 -7.72 5.01 -2.31
N PRO A 78 -8.25 6.26 -2.28
CA PRO A 78 -9.29 6.69 -3.20
C PRO A 78 -8.89 6.47 -4.67
N PRO A 79 -9.83 6.16 -5.59
CA PRO A 79 -9.56 5.82 -6.99
C PRO A 79 -8.62 6.81 -7.70
N GLU A 80 -8.84 8.11 -7.50
CA GLU A 80 -8.07 9.20 -8.08
C GLU A 80 -6.60 9.25 -7.60
N MET A 81 -6.29 8.60 -6.47
CA MET A 81 -4.96 8.59 -5.87
C MET A 81 -4.16 7.30 -6.15
N ARG A 82 -4.75 6.30 -6.82
CA ARG A 82 -4.14 4.96 -7.00
C ARG A 82 -2.96 4.94 -7.98
N GLY A 83 -2.84 5.95 -8.84
CA GLY A 83 -1.75 6.04 -9.82
C GLY A 83 -1.69 4.80 -10.74
N PRO A 84 -0.50 4.27 -11.06
CA PRO A 84 -0.35 3.19 -12.05
C PRO A 84 -0.85 1.81 -11.56
N TYR A 85 -1.44 1.72 -10.37
CA TYR A 85 -1.90 0.47 -9.75
C TYR A 85 -3.42 0.40 -9.60
N GLY A 86 -4.18 1.37 -10.15
CA GLY A 86 -5.63 1.51 -9.93
C GLY A 86 -6.50 0.37 -10.43
N GLU A 87 -6.24 -0.15 -11.63
CA GLU A 87 -7.10 -1.15 -12.29
C GLU A 87 -7.15 -2.50 -11.56
N LYS A 88 -6.09 -2.86 -10.82
CA LYS A 88 -5.99 -4.16 -10.13
C LYS A 88 -6.27 -4.09 -8.63
N ALA A 89 -6.42 -2.89 -8.09
CA ALA A 89 -6.74 -2.67 -6.68
C ALA A 89 -8.18 -3.08 -6.34
N GLU A 90 -9.09 -2.95 -7.30
CA GLU A 90 -10.53 -3.22 -7.13
C GLU A 90 -10.84 -4.72 -6.98
N ALA A 91 -10.01 -5.58 -7.55
CA ALA A 91 -10.14 -7.03 -7.46
C ALA A 91 -9.89 -7.56 -6.04
N MET A 92 -9.06 -6.88 -5.24
CA MET A 92 -8.69 -7.33 -3.89
C MET A 92 -9.69 -6.87 -2.82
N THR A 93 -10.39 -5.75 -3.06
CA THR A 93 -11.52 -5.31 -2.22
C THR A 93 -12.78 -6.14 -2.41
N ALA A 94 -12.94 -6.82 -3.56
CA ALA A 94 -14.09 -7.67 -3.83
C ALA A 94 -14.00 -9.06 -3.15
N GLU A 95 -12.84 -9.45 -2.64
CA GLU A 95 -12.64 -10.72 -1.93
C GLU A 95 -12.75 -10.58 -0.39
N GLU A 96 -12.88 -9.34 0.13
CA GLU A 96 -13.04 -9.04 1.57
C GLU A 96 -14.31 -8.19 1.83
N GLU A 97 -15.50 -8.73 1.56
CA GLU A 97 -16.76 -8.35 2.23
C GLU A 97 -17.58 -9.63 2.49
N PRO A 98 -18.30 -9.75 3.62
CA PRO A 98 -17.85 -10.50 4.78
C PRO A 98 -18.57 -11.84 4.96
N ALA A 99 -17.89 -12.78 5.63
CA ALA A 99 -18.52 -13.92 6.28
C ALA A 99 -19.33 -13.41 7.50
N ASP A 100 -20.59 -13.12 7.24
CA ASP A 100 -21.65 -12.97 8.23
C ASP A 100 -22.05 -14.38 8.70
N ALA A 101 -21.75 -14.72 9.96
CA ALA A 101 -22.34 -15.81 10.74
C ALA A 101 -22.02 -15.66 12.24
#